data_AF-M1D7Y3-F1
#
_entry.id   AF-M1D7Y3-F1
#
_cell.length_a   1.000
_cell.length_b   1.000
_cell.length_c   1.000
_cell.angle_alpha   90.00
_cell.angle_beta   90.00
_cell.angle_gamma   90.00
#
_symmetry.space_group_name_H-M   'P 1'
#
loop_
_entity.id
_entity.type
_entity.pdbx_description
1 polymer ?
#
loop_
_entity_poly.entity_id
_entity_poly.type
_entity_poly.pdbx_seq_one_letter_code
_entity_poly.pdbx_strand_id
1 'polypeptide(L)'
;MQKQNHSHFKPERSWCLVISLVGLLGGALFISLFLRTSNNLIGCNNNKLAQEKFLVDNPQQLLLDAILHYATSRVIPQQNINEIRISFDVLKNRTPCNFLVFGLGHDSQMWASFNSRGNTLFLEEDPKWVETILKDAPFVHAETVKYRTMLSEADELVEHFHKEPDCSAKKSFIRGNHGCKLALDMLSDEVYNKEWDLIMIDAPRGYFAEAPGRMAAIYSAAVMARNRKGKGVTHVFLHDVERKVEKIYAELFLCRKYLVKGVGRLWHFEIPAASNVGNSFC
;
A
#
# COMPACT_ATOMS: atom_id res chain seq x y z
N MET A 1 -35.94 -56.49 -71.83
CA MET A 1 -35.09 -55.53 -72.58
C MET A 1 -35.30 -54.16 -71.99
N GLN A 2 -34.28 -53.29 -72.08
CA GLN A 2 -34.22 -51.88 -71.64
C GLN A 2 -33.75 -51.68 -70.19
N LYS A 3 -32.84 -50.74 -69.88
CA LYS A 3 -31.84 -49.97 -70.64
C LYS A 3 -30.97 -49.34 -69.54
N GLN A 4 -29.64 -49.44 -69.63
CA GLN A 4 -28.76 -48.60 -68.84
C GLN A 4 -28.94 -47.14 -69.29
N ASN A 5 -29.09 -46.22 -68.34
CA ASN A 5 -28.95 -44.78 -68.58
C ASN A 5 -27.91 -44.24 -67.61
N HIS A 6 -26.76 -43.82 -68.16
CA HIS A 6 -25.82 -42.93 -67.49
C HIS A 6 -26.42 -41.52 -67.45
N SER A 7 -26.46 -40.91 -66.26
CA SER A 7 -26.67 -39.47 -66.13
C SER A 7 -25.38 -38.80 -65.65
N HIS A 8 -24.95 -37.84 -66.45
CA HIS A 8 -23.88 -36.88 -66.19
C HIS A 8 -24.12 -36.13 -64.86
N PHE A 9 -23.09 -36.05 -64.02
CA PHE A 9 -23.06 -35.17 -62.87
C PHE A 9 -22.82 -33.73 -63.35
N LYS A 10 -23.88 -32.90 -63.35
CA LYS A 10 -23.75 -31.44 -63.44
C LYS A 10 -23.60 -30.90 -62.02
N PRO A 11 -22.62 -30.04 -61.72
CA PRO A 11 -22.51 -29.43 -60.40
C PRO A 11 -23.62 -28.38 -60.28
N GLU A 12 -24.71 -28.77 -59.63
CA GLU A 12 -25.78 -27.86 -59.26
C GLU A 12 -25.30 -26.98 -58.08
N ARG A 13 -25.47 -25.67 -58.26
CA ARG A 13 -25.39 -24.60 -57.24
C ARG A 13 -23.99 -24.07 -56.90
N SER A 14 -23.31 -23.46 -57.89
CA SER A 14 -22.17 -22.57 -57.63
C SER A 14 -22.54 -21.34 -56.80
N TRP A 15 -23.83 -20.95 -56.76
CA TRP A 15 -24.33 -19.85 -55.93
C TRP A 15 -24.08 -20.12 -54.43
N CYS A 16 -24.24 -21.36 -53.94
CA CYS A 16 -24.00 -21.66 -52.53
C CYS A 16 -22.55 -21.37 -52.10
N LEU A 17 -21.57 -21.58 -52.98
CA LEU A 17 -20.16 -21.24 -52.73
C LEU A 17 -19.95 -19.73 -52.71
N VAL A 18 -20.62 -18.98 -53.59
CA VAL A 18 -20.55 -17.51 -53.63
C VAL A 18 -21.17 -16.89 -52.37
N ILE A 19 -22.32 -17.40 -51.89
CA ILE A 19 -22.94 -16.92 -50.65
C ILE A 19 -22.03 -17.20 -49.45
N SER A 20 -21.43 -18.39 -49.35
CA SER A 20 -20.49 -18.71 -48.26
C SER A 20 -19.24 -17.83 -48.30
N LEU A 21 -18.72 -17.50 -49.49
CA LEU A 21 -17.55 -16.62 -49.63
C LEU A 21 -17.88 -15.17 -49.22
N VAL A 22 -19.04 -14.66 -49.62
CA VAL A 22 -19.51 -13.31 -49.24
C VAL A 22 -19.81 -13.24 -47.74
N GLY A 23 -20.38 -14.29 -47.15
CA GLY A 23 -20.61 -14.39 -45.71
C GLY A 23 -19.31 -14.41 -44.90
N LEU A 24 -18.28 -15.14 -45.36
CA LEU A 24 -16.95 -15.16 -44.74
C LEU A 24 -16.25 -13.80 -44.81
N LEU A 25 -16.30 -13.13 -45.98
CA LEU A 25 -15.71 -11.80 -46.15
C LEU A 25 -16.45 -10.73 -45.32
N GLY A 26 -17.78 -10.79 -45.28
CA GLY A 26 -18.60 -9.90 -44.45
C GLY A 26 -18.38 -10.11 -42.96
N GLY A 27 -18.27 -11.37 -42.52
CA GLY A 27 -17.96 -11.73 -41.13
C GLY A 27 -16.56 -11.29 -40.70
N ALA A 28 -15.55 -11.47 -41.54
CA ALA A 28 -14.20 -11.01 -41.27
C ALA A 28 -14.12 -9.47 -41.20
N LEU A 29 -14.83 -8.76 -42.07
CA LEU A 29 -14.96 -7.29 -42.01
C LEU A 29 -15.66 -6.84 -40.72
N PHE A 30 -16.74 -7.52 -40.30
CA PHE A 30 -17.45 -7.21 -39.05
C PHE A 30 -16.57 -7.45 -37.81
N ILE A 31 -15.82 -8.56 -37.77
CA ILE A 31 -14.88 -8.86 -36.68
C ILE A 31 -13.72 -7.84 -36.69
N SER A 32 -13.22 -7.45 -37.86
CA SER A 32 -12.18 -6.41 -37.96
C SER A 32 -12.68 -5.04 -37.50
N LEU A 33 -13.93 -4.67 -37.79
CA LEU A 33 -14.54 -3.44 -37.28
C LEU A 33 -14.74 -3.52 -35.76
N PHE A 34 -15.20 -4.65 -35.23
CA PHE A 34 -15.33 -4.84 -33.77
C PHE A 34 -13.97 -4.79 -33.05
N LEU A 35 -12.94 -5.42 -33.59
CA LEU A 35 -11.57 -5.36 -33.06
C LEU A 35 -10.96 -3.95 -33.20
N ARG A 36 -11.26 -3.22 -34.28
CA ARG A 36 -10.80 -1.85 -34.49
C ARG A 36 -11.54 -0.85 -33.58
N THR A 37 -12.80 -1.14 -33.22
CA THR A 37 -13.57 -0.34 -32.25
C THR A 37 -13.13 -0.66 -30.82
N SER A 38 -12.77 -1.92 -30.53
CA SER A 38 -12.12 -2.34 -29.29
C SER A 38 -10.74 -1.68 -29.08
N ASN A 39 -9.96 -1.54 -30.15
CA ASN A 39 -8.64 -0.87 -30.10
C ASN A 39 -8.74 0.66 -29.98
N ASN A 40 -9.93 1.25 -30.13
CA ASN A 40 -10.18 2.68 -29.89
C ASN A 40 -10.71 2.97 -28.47
N LEU A 41 -10.69 2.00 -27.56
CA LEU A 41 -10.90 2.23 -26.13
C LEU A 41 -9.64 2.85 -25.46
N ILE A 42 -9.01 3.83 -26.09
CA ILE A 42 -7.92 4.64 -25.53
C ILE A 42 -8.51 5.91 -24.89
N GLY A 43 -9.64 5.74 -24.18
CA GLY A 43 -10.44 6.85 -23.64
C GLY A 43 -10.57 6.88 -22.11
N CYS A 44 -10.06 5.87 -21.37
CA CYS A 44 -10.23 5.81 -19.91
C CYS A 44 -9.07 6.39 -19.09
N ASN A 45 -7.92 6.72 -19.70
CA ASN A 45 -6.76 7.23 -18.94
C ASN A 45 -6.78 8.75 -18.76
N ASN A 46 -7.33 9.52 -19.70
CA ASN A 46 -7.30 10.98 -19.62
C ASN A 46 -8.17 11.52 -18.48
N ASN A 47 -9.29 10.86 -18.16
CA ASN A 47 -10.16 11.26 -17.06
C ASN A 47 -9.58 10.92 -15.68
N LYS A 48 -8.90 9.77 -15.53
CA LYS A 48 -8.20 9.44 -14.27
C LYS A 48 -7.06 10.40 -13.99
N LEU A 49 -6.18 10.63 -14.97
CA LEU A 49 -5.05 11.53 -14.81
C LEU A 49 -5.50 12.98 -14.58
N ALA A 50 -6.59 13.43 -15.23
CA ALA A 50 -7.16 14.75 -15.00
C ALA A 50 -7.86 14.87 -13.63
N GLN A 51 -8.53 13.81 -13.15
CA GLN A 51 -9.15 13.76 -11.83
C GLN A 51 -8.10 13.72 -10.72
N GLU A 52 -7.06 12.89 -10.85
CA GLU A 52 -5.90 12.85 -9.94
C GLU A 52 -5.21 14.21 -9.90
N LYS A 53 -4.95 14.83 -11.06
CA LYS A 53 -4.36 16.17 -11.13
C LYS A 53 -5.26 17.25 -10.50
N PHE A 54 -6.57 17.20 -10.74
CA PHE A 54 -7.54 18.15 -10.17
C PHE A 54 -7.66 18.03 -8.64
N LEU A 55 -7.61 16.81 -8.09
CA LEU A 55 -7.64 16.56 -6.65
C LEU A 55 -6.32 16.97 -5.98
N VAL A 56 -5.18 16.77 -6.65
CA VAL A 56 -3.87 17.28 -6.21
C VAL A 56 -3.86 18.82 -6.19
N ASP A 57 -4.53 19.48 -7.14
CA ASP A 57 -4.60 20.93 -7.24
C ASP A 57 -5.64 21.58 -6.28
N ASN A 58 -6.49 20.80 -5.59
CA ASN A 58 -7.50 21.31 -4.65
C ASN A 58 -7.57 20.55 -3.30
N PRO A 59 -6.67 20.87 -2.35
CA PRO A 59 -6.65 20.27 -1.01
C PRO A 59 -7.97 20.40 -0.23
N GLN A 60 -8.76 21.43 -0.50
CA GLN A 60 -10.06 21.63 0.14
C GLN A 60 -11.08 20.59 -0.33
N GLN A 61 -11.02 20.18 -1.60
CA GLN A 61 -11.88 19.15 -2.14
C GLN A 61 -11.61 17.79 -1.48
N LEU A 62 -10.34 17.41 -1.28
CA LEU A 62 -9.98 16.18 -0.58
C LEU A 62 -10.56 16.11 0.84
N LEU A 63 -10.57 17.24 1.55
CA LEU A 63 -11.17 17.32 2.88
C LEU A 63 -12.70 17.18 2.82
N LEU A 64 -13.36 17.84 1.88
CA LEU A 64 -14.82 17.74 1.70
C LEU A 64 -15.25 16.33 1.30
N ASP A 65 -14.48 15.68 0.42
CA ASP A 65 -14.71 14.31 -0.02
C ASP A 65 -14.55 13.33 1.15
N ALA A 66 -13.50 13.49 1.98
CA ALA A 66 -13.31 12.70 3.19
C ALA A 66 -14.48 12.91 4.18
N ILE A 67 -14.90 14.16 4.42
CA ILE A 67 -16.05 14.45 5.29
C ILE A 67 -17.31 13.76 4.77
N LEU A 68 -17.61 13.89 3.48
CA LEU A 68 -18.77 13.24 2.86
C LEU A 68 -18.70 11.73 2.98
N HIS A 69 -17.54 11.13 2.69
CA HIS A 69 -17.29 9.70 2.80
C HIS A 69 -17.56 9.21 4.23
N TYR A 70 -16.93 9.78 5.24
CA TYR A 70 -17.06 9.29 6.62
C TYR A 70 -18.38 9.67 7.29
N ALA A 71 -19.05 10.74 6.85
CA ALA A 71 -20.38 11.10 7.34
C ALA A 71 -21.50 10.19 6.79
N THR A 72 -21.25 9.52 5.65
CA THR A 72 -22.28 8.72 4.96
C THR A 72 -21.97 7.23 4.86
N SER A 73 -20.71 6.84 5.04
CA SER A 73 -20.28 5.45 5.03
C SER A 73 -20.80 4.69 6.27
N ARG A 74 -21.17 3.42 6.05
CA ARG A 74 -21.47 2.47 7.14
C ARG A 74 -20.23 1.75 7.64
N VAL A 75 -19.11 1.89 6.93
CA VAL A 75 -17.82 1.28 7.27
C VAL A 75 -16.92 2.38 7.80
N ILE A 76 -16.46 2.19 9.03
CA ILE A 76 -15.63 3.15 9.76
C ILE A 76 -14.19 2.62 9.93
N PRO A 77 -13.21 3.52 10.16
CA PRO A 77 -11.85 3.14 10.55
C PRO A 77 -11.78 2.11 11.69
N GLN A 78 -10.74 1.27 11.68
CA GLN A 78 -10.45 0.32 12.77
C GLN A 78 -10.08 1.04 14.08
N GLN A 79 -9.40 2.18 13.98
CA GLN A 79 -9.03 3.02 15.12
C GLN A 79 -10.25 3.82 15.59
N ASN A 80 -10.45 3.87 16.91
CA ASN A 80 -11.51 4.68 17.49
C ASN A 80 -11.11 6.17 17.53
N ILE A 81 -12.08 7.06 17.81
CA ILE A 81 -11.84 8.51 17.80
C ILE A 81 -10.72 8.96 18.75
N ASN A 82 -10.54 8.31 19.90
CA ASN A 82 -9.50 8.67 20.86
C ASN A 82 -8.11 8.22 20.39
N GLU A 83 -8.03 7.08 19.70
CA GLU A 83 -6.81 6.59 19.03
C GLU A 83 -6.43 7.55 17.89
N ILE A 84 -7.36 7.84 16.98
CA ILE A 84 -7.16 8.76 15.85
C ILE A 84 -6.70 10.15 16.32
N ARG A 85 -7.27 10.64 17.43
CA ARG A 85 -6.97 11.98 17.95
C ARG A 85 -5.51 12.17 18.30
N ILE A 86 -4.80 11.14 18.77
CA ILE A 86 -3.37 11.26 19.08
C ILE A 86 -2.59 11.63 17.81
N SER A 87 -2.78 10.86 16.73
CA SER A 87 -2.08 11.09 15.46
C SER A 87 -2.52 12.41 14.81
N PHE A 88 -3.81 12.73 14.90
CA PHE A 88 -4.37 13.98 14.39
C PHE A 88 -3.79 15.22 15.07
N ASP A 89 -3.65 15.21 16.41
CA ASP A 89 -3.10 16.35 17.15
C ASP A 89 -1.63 16.64 16.76
N VAL A 90 -0.87 15.61 16.39
CA VAL A 90 0.48 15.76 15.82
C VAL A 90 0.41 16.28 14.38
N LEU A 91 -0.39 15.66 13.51
CA LEU A 91 -0.56 16.07 12.11
C LEU A 91 -0.97 17.55 12.00
N LYS A 92 -1.95 17.98 12.79
CA LYS A 92 -2.44 19.37 12.81
C LYS A 92 -1.34 20.42 12.99
N ASN A 93 -0.28 20.09 13.71
CA ASN A 93 0.83 21.00 14.01
C ASN A 93 2.05 20.79 13.11
N ARG A 94 2.03 19.76 12.24
CA ARG A 94 3.16 19.34 11.40
C ARG A 94 2.88 19.46 9.91
N THR A 95 1.62 19.51 9.49
CA THR A 95 1.26 19.51 8.07
C THR A 95 1.63 20.84 7.39
N PRO A 96 2.09 20.82 6.12
CA PRO A 96 2.36 19.62 5.32
C PRO A 96 3.63 18.88 5.78
N CYS A 97 3.58 17.55 5.79
CA CYS A 97 4.70 16.71 6.21
C CYS A 97 4.85 15.45 5.35
N ASN A 98 5.94 14.71 5.54
CA ASN A 98 6.10 13.36 5.03
C ASN A 98 5.51 12.36 6.05
N PHE A 99 4.41 11.72 5.70
CA PHE A 99 3.70 10.73 6.52
C PHE A 99 3.73 9.35 5.84
N LEU A 100 4.40 8.38 6.47
CA LEU A 100 4.39 6.99 6.03
C LEU A 100 3.35 6.19 6.82
N VAL A 101 2.54 5.39 6.15
CA VAL A 101 1.56 4.52 6.80
C VAL A 101 1.82 3.09 6.36
N PHE A 102 2.23 2.22 7.28
CA PHE A 102 2.13 0.78 7.06
C PHE A 102 0.68 0.39 7.32
N GLY A 103 -0.03 0.05 6.26
CA GLY A 103 -1.45 -0.26 6.21
C GLY A 103 -2.19 0.61 5.22
N LEU A 104 -3.10 -0.02 4.48
CA LEU A 104 -4.06 0.65 3.63
C LEU A 104 -5.45 0.17 4.02
N GLY A 105 -6.41 1.08 4.14
CA GLY A 105 -7.76 0.69 4.52
C GLY A 105 -8.75 1.84 4.56
N HIS A 106 -9.80 1.65 5.35
CA HIS A 106 -10.91 2.59 5.45
C HIS A 106 -10.53 3.95 6.03
N ASP A 107 -9.41 4.08 6.71
CA ASP A 107 -8.87 5.34 7.26
C ASP A 107 -7.93 6.09 6.29
N SER A 108 -7.57 5.50 5.14
CA SER A 108 -6.59 6.08 4.21
C SER A 108 -7.02 7.45 3.67
N GLN A 109 -8.30 7.61 3.31
CA GLN A 109 -8.81 8.89 2.82
C GLN A 109 -8.72 9.98 3.90
N MET A 110 -9.02 9.63 5.15
CA MET A 110 -8.88 10.53 6.29
C MET A 110 -7.42 10.96 6.45
N TRP A 111 -6.48 10.01 6.50
CA TRP A 111 -5.05 10.31 6.67
C TRP A 111 -4.48 11.14 5.51
N ALA A 112 -4.85 10.83 4.27
CA ALA A 112 -4.49 11.63 3.11
C ALA A 112 -5.07 13.05 3.20
N SER A 113 -6.34 13.20 3.60
CA SER A 113 -7.01 14.51 3.70
C SER A 113 -6.41 15.41 4.80
N PHE A 114 -6.03 14.83 5.95
CA PHE A 114 -5.39 15.57 7.05
C PHE A 114 -4.03 16.16 6.65
N ASN A 115 -3.35 15.51 5.69
CA ASN A 115 -2.06 15.94 5.15
C ASN A 115 -2.17 16.27 3.64
N SER A 116 -3.29 16.86 3.21
CA SER A 116 -3.63 17.10 1.80
C SER A 116 -2.65 17.96 1.00
N ARG A 117 -1.72 18.66 1.67
CA ARG A 117 -0.63 19.44 1.04
C ARG A 117 0.75 18.81 1.22
N GLY A 118 0.84 17.70 1.95
CA GLY A 118 2.07 16.96 2.21
C GLY A 118 2.13 15.67 1.39
N ASN A 119 3.02 14.77 1.80
CA ASN A 119 3.15 13.46 1.19
C ASN A 119 2.67 12.40 2.17
N THR A 120 1.57 11.73 1.86
CA THR A 120 1.13 10.56 2.62
C THR A 120 1.27 9.33 1.73
N LEU A 121 2.16 8.40 2.09
CA LEU A 121 2.39 7.15 1.36
C LEU A 121 1.92 5.97 2.20
N PHE A 122 1.07 5.13 1.63
CA PHE A 122 0.56 3.91 2.26
C PHE A 122 1.29 2.66 1.73
N LEU A 123 1.67 1.76 2.61
CA LEU A 123 2.34 0.50 2.30
C LEU A 123 1.44 -0.66 2.70
N GLU A 124 1.10 -1.55 1.77
CA GLU A 124 0.12 -2.63 1.98
C GLU A 124 0.63 -3.97 1.45
N GLU A 125 0.42 -5.07 2.17
CA GLU A 125 0.89 -6.39 1.74
C GLU A 125 0.07 -7.01 0.59
N ASP A 126 -1.20 -6.65 0.45
CA ASP A 126 -2.12 -7.27 -0.49
C ASP A 126 -2.34 -6.42 -1.75
N PRO A 127 -1.78 -6.80 -2.92
CA PRO A 127 -1.95 -6.04 -4.14
C PRO A 127 -3.42 -5.92 -4.57
N LYS A 128 -4.28 -6.91 -4.27
CA LYS A 128 -5.70 -6.84 -4.61
C LYS A 128 -6.43 -5.84 -3.73
N TRP A 129 -6.01 -5.71 -2.47
CA TRP A 129 -6.56 -4.70 -1.57
C TRP A 129 -6.16 -3.30 -2.00
N VAL A 130 -4.90 -3.10 -2.44
CA VAL A 130 -4.44 -1.86 -3.06
C VAL A 130 -5.33 -1.48 -4.25
N GLU A 131 -5.52 -2.40 -5.20
CA GLU A 131 -6.40 -2.15 -6.36
C GLU A 131 -7.83 -1.79 -5.96
N THR A 132 -8.36 -2.45 -4.92
CA THR A 132 -9.72 -2.20 -4.42
C THR A 132 -9.85 -0.79 -3.86
N ILE A 133 -8.92 -0.37 -2.98
CA ILE A 133 -8.96 0.95 -2.36
C ILE A 133 -8.72 2.06 -3.39
N LEU A 134 -7.77 1.89 -4.31
CA LEU A 134 -7.47 2.89 -5.34
C LEU A 134 -8.58 3.05 -6.38
N LYS A 135 -9.46 2.05 -6.54
CA LYS A 135 -10.66 2.20 -7.37
C LYS A 135 -11.64 3.20 -6.76
N ASP A 136 -11.80 3.17 -5.44
CA ASP A 136 -12.75 4.03 -4.72
C ASP A 136 -12.12 5.38 -4.32
N ALA A 137 -10.80 5.41 -4.12
CA ALA A 137 -10.03 6.58 -3.72
C ALA A 137 -8.75 6.73 -4.56
N PRO A 138 -8.85 7.13 -5.85
CA PRO A 138 -7.71 7.17 -6.77
C PRO A 138 -6.63 8.20 -6.39
N PHE A 139 -6.95 9.15 -5.51
CA PHE A 139 -6.00 10.14 -5.01
C PHE A 139 -5.09 9.62 -3.89
N VAL A 140 -5.38 8.43 -3.33
CA VAL A 140 -4.55 7.82 -2.29
C VAL A 140 -3.25 7.31 -2.92
N HIS A 141 -2.10 7.69 -2.35
CA HIS A 141 -0.79 7.25 -2.84
C HIS A 141 -0.34 6.00 -2.10
N ALA A 142 -0.34 4.84 -2.77
CA ALA A 142 -0.08 3.56 -2.13
C ALA A 142 0.85 2.65 -2.95
N GLU A 143 1.65 1.84 -2.25
CA GLU A 143 2.54 0.84 -2.82
C GLU A 143 2.34 -0.53 -2.15
N THR A 144 2.46 -1.60 -2.94
CA THR A 144 2.47 -2.97 -2.40
C THR A 144 3.84 -3.31 -1.82
N VAL A 145 3.86 -3.90 -0.62
CA VAL A 145 5.09 -4.33 0.05
C VAL A 145 5.08 -5.84 0.27
N LYS A 146 6.18 -6.50 -0.09
CA LYS A 146 6.38 -7.91 0.22
C LYS A 146 7.08 -8.06 1.56
N TYR A 147 6.37 -8.60 2.54
CA TYR A 147 6.95 -9.01 3.81
C TYR A 147 7.62 -10.38 3.68
N ARG A 148 8.76 -10.53 4.36
CA ARG A 148 9.56 -11.77 4.39
C ARG A 148 9.59 -12.45 5.75
N THR A 149 8.76 -11.99 6.67
CA THR A 149 8.62 -12.47 8.04
C THR A 149 7.17 -12.83 8.31
N MET A 150 6.93 -13.89 9.06
CA MET A 150 5.61 -14.33 9.53
C MET A 150 5.47 -14.09 11.03
N LEU A 151 4.23 -13.95 11.51
CA LEU A 151 3.93 -13.77 12.93
C LEU A 151 4.48 -14.91 13.79
N SER A 152 4.43 -16.15 13.29
CA SER A 152 4.97 -17.34 13.95
C SER A 152 6.47 -17.27 14.23
N GLU A 153 7.22 -16.46 13.47
CA GLU A 153 8.67 -16.32 13.61
C GLU A 153 9.06 -15.25 14.66
N ALA A 154 8.08 -14.64 15.36
CA ALA A 154 8.33 -13.49 16.23
C ALA A 154 9.42 -13.72 17.29
N ASP A 155 9.44 -14.87 17.96
CA ASP A 155 10.43 -15.17 18.99
C ASP A 155 11.82 -15.44 18.37
N GLU A 156 11.89 -16.19 17.27
CA GLU A 156 13.14 -16.47 16.54
C GLU A 156 13.78 -15.20 15.97
N LEU A 157 12.96 -14.24 15.54
CA LEU A 157 13.42 -12.97 15.00
C LEU A 157 14.05 -12.07 16.08
N VAL A 158 13.61 -12.18 17.34
CA VAL A 158 14.29 -11.51 18.47
C VAL A 158 15.67 -12.13 18.70
N GLU A 159 15.79 -13.46 18.67
CA GLU A 159 17.10 -14.10 18.77
C GLU A 159 18.02 -13.73 17.59
N HIS A 160 17.47 -13.70 16.38
CA HIS A 160 18.20 -13.30 15.18
C HIS A 160 18.72 -11.87 15.32
N PHE A 161 17.91 -10.93 15.79
CA PHE A 161 18.33 -9.55 16.06
C PHE A 161 19.57 -9.48 16.97
N HIS A 162 19.63 -10.30 18.02
CA HIS A 162 20.76 -10.31 18.95
C HIS A 162 22.04 -10.92 18.38
N LYS A 163 21.92 -11.81 17.39
CA LYS A 163 23.04 -12.56 16.81
C LYS A 163 23.57 -11.92 15.51
N GLU A 164 22.71 -11.22 14.77
CA GLU A 164 23.00 -10.67 13.43
C GLU A 164 23.56 -9.24 13.50
N PRO A 165 24.85 -9.02 13.16
CA PRO A 165 25.46 -7.68 13.22
C PRO A 165 24.77 -6.64 12.32
N ASP A 166 24.20 -7.04 11.19
CA ASP A 166 23.53 -6.14 10.26
C ASP A 166 22.14 -5.69 10.75
N CYS A 167 21.62 -6.32 11.82
CA CYS A 167 20.44 -5.82 12.53
C CYS A 167 20.77 -4.77 13.61
N SER A 168 22.05 -4.54 13.91
CA SER A 168 22.44 -3.71 15.04
C SER A 168 22.16 -2.22 14.81
N ALA A 169 21.79 -1.51 15.89
CA ALA A 169 21.55 -0.06 15.85
C ALA A 169 22.78 0.75 15.38
N LYS A 170 24.00 0.23 15.60
CA LYS A 170 25.29 0.86 15.22
C LYS A 170 25.49 0.94 13.71
N LYS A 171 25.00 -0.06 12.97
CA LYS A 171 25.08 -0.18 11.52
C LYS A 171 23.68 -0.29 10.94
N SER A 172 22.75 0.51 11.45
CA SER A 172 21.35 0.36 11.07
C SER A 172 21.14 0.88 9.64
N PHE A 173 20.81 0.00 8.71
CA PHE A 173 20.36 0.31 7.35
C PHE A 173 19.29 -0.69 6.93
N ILE A 174 18.42 -0.30 5.99
CA ILE A 174 17.30 -1.13 5.54
C ILE A 174 17.48 -1.53 4.07
N ARG A 175 17.73 -0.55 3.19
CA ARG A 175 17.90 -0.77 1.75
C ARG A 175 18.98 -1.81 1.48
N GLY A 176 18.61 -2.93 0.86
CA GLY A 176 19.54 -4.02 0.52
C GLY A 176 20.11 -4.80 1.72
N ASN A 177 19.54 -4.65 2.92
CA ASN A 177 19.96 -5.40 4.10
C ASN A 177 19.40 -6.83 4.06
N HIS A 178 20.01 -7.69 3.25
CA HIS A 178 19.63 -9.10 3.15
C HIS A 178 19.99 -9.92 4.39
N GLY A 179 20.98 -9.49 5.17
CA GLY A 179 21.43 -10.17 6.39
C GLY A 179 20.41 -10.09 7.52
N CYS A 180 19.83 -8.91 7.73
CA CYS A 180 18.84 -8.69 8.79
C CYS A 180 17.41 -9.01 8.34
N LYS A 181 16.86 -10.16 8.73
CA LYS A 181 15.49 -10.57 8.35
C LYS A 181 14.40 -9.54 8.65
N LEU A 182 14.58 -8.74 9.71
CA LEU A 182 13.65 -7.68 10.12
C LEU A 182 13.66 -6.45 9.19
N ALA A 183 14.71 -6.24 8.40
CA ALA A 183 14.77 -5.13 7.45
C ALA A 183 13.81 -5.39 6.28
N LEU A 184 12.96 -4.42 5.96
CA LEU A 184 12.19 -4.41 4.71
C LEU A 184 13.09 -3.91 3.57
N ASP A 185 13.90 -4.79 3.01
CA ASP A 185 15.07 -4.49 2.18
C ASP A 185 14.78 -4.22 0.69
N MET A 186 13.53 -4.36 0.26
CA MET A 186 13.09 -4.14 -1.13
C MET A 186 11.92 -3.13 -1.26
N LEU A 187 11.84 -2.12 -0.39
CA LEU A 187 10.92 -0.98 -0.57
C LEU A 187 11.35 -0.10 -1.74
N SER A 188 10.46 0.81 -2.18
CA SER A 188 10.77 1.76 -3.25
C SER A 188 11.80 2.81 -2.83
N ASP A 189 12.38 3.47 -3.82
CA ASP A 189 13.27 4.60 -3.60
C ASP A 189 12.57 5.79 -2.93
N GLU A 190 11.26 5.96 -3.12
CA GLU A 190 10.50 6.98 -2.39
C GLU A 190 10.55 6.73 -0.89
N VAL A 191 10.33 5.48 -0.45
CA VAL A 191 10.39 5.14 0.97
C VAL A 191 11.77 5.38 1.56
N TYR A 192 12.81 4.97 0.85
CA TYR A 192 14.19 5.03 1.34
C TYR A 192 14.85 6.40 1.30
N ASN A 193 14.53 7.21 0.29
CA ASN A 193 15.20 8.51 0.10
C ASN A 193 14.51 9.65 0.87
N LYS A 194 13.36 9.38 1.50
CA LYS A 194 12.56 10.37 2.20
C LYS A 194 12.78 10.29 3.71
N GLU A 195 12.86 11.46 4.34
CA GLU A 195 12.82 11.59 5.79
C GLU A 195 11.37 11.70 6.24
N TRP A 196 10.89 10.69 6.95
CA TRP A 196 9.51 10.63 7.44
C TRP A 196 9.38 11.40 8.75
N ASP A 197 8.45 12.34 8.79
CA ASP A 197 8.12 13.13 9.99
C ASP A 197 7.19 12.34 10.91
N LEU A 198 6.24 11.61 10.30
CA LEU A 198 5.32 10.71 10.96
C LEU A 198 5.38 9.33 10.30
N ILE A 199 5.30 8.28 11.12
CA ILE A 199 5.14 6.90 10.68
C ILE A 199 3.99 6.26 11.48
N MET A 200 2.94 5.80 10.81
CA MET A 200 1.88 4.98 11.41
C MET A 200 2.13 3.52 11.07
N ILE A 201 2.07 2.65 12.07
CA ILE A 201 2.24 1.20 11.93
C ILE A 201 0.92 0.55 12.33
N ASP A 202 0.04 0.37 11.34
CA ASP A 202 -1.26 -0.31 11.48
C ASP A 202 -1.39 -1.52 10.54
N ALA A 203 -0.28 -1.97 9.96
CA ALA A 203 -0.18 -3.20 9.20
C ALA A 203 1.28 -3.68 9.20
N PRO A 204 1.57 -4.92 8.74
CA PRO A 204 0.66 -5.90 8.14
C PRO A 204 -0.35 -6.50 9.12
N ARG A 205 -1.29 -7.29 8.58
CA ARG A 205 -2.44 -7.91 9.28
C ARG A 205 -2.14 -8.59 10.62
N GLY A 206 -1.12 -9.45 10.68
CA GLY A 206 -0.65 -10.09 11.92
C GLY A 206 -1.72 -10.79 12.78
N TYR A 207 -2.80 -11.34 12.20
CA TYR A 207 -3.89 -11.99 12.96
C TYR A 207 -3.90 -13.53 12.90
N PHE A 208 -3.00 -14.15 12.13
CA PHE A 208 -2.73 -15.60 12.12
C PHE A 208 -1.25 -15.89 11.97
N ALA A 209 -0.82 -17.10 12.32
CA ALA A 209 0.59 -17.48 12.45
C ALA A 209 1.40 -17.27 11.16
N GLU A 210 0.85 -17.65 10.02
CA GLU A 210 1.50 -17.55 8.70
C GLU A 210 1.36 -16.16 8.06
N ALA A 211 0.59 -15.26 8.67
CA ALA A 211 0.45 -13.89 8.19
C ALA A 211 1.74 -13.11 8.46
N PRO A 212 2.06 -12.12 7.61
CA PRO A 212 3.07 -11.15 7.99
C PRO A 212 2.65 -10.39 9.25
N GLY A 213 3.55 -10.32 10.24
CA GLY A 213 3.37 -9.57 11.47
C GLY A 213 4.09 -8.22 11.44
N ARG A 214 3.78 -7.34 12.42
CA ARG A 214 4.31 -5.96 12.46
C ARG A 214 5.78 -5.84 12.82
N MET A 215 6.47 -6.95 13.10
CA MET A 215 7.89 -6.99 13.50
C MET A 215 8.81 -6.23 12.55
N ALA A 216 8.75 -6.54 11.25
CA ALA A 216 9.61 -5.91 10.24
C ALA A 216 9.27 -4.42 10.03
N ALA A 217 7.98 -4.06 10.12
CA ALA A 217 7.54 -2.67 10.03
C ALA A 217 8.02 -1.84 11.24
N ILE A 218 7.91 -2.37 12.45
CA ILE A 218 8.41 -1.75 13.69
C ILE A 218 9.92 -1.53 13.63
N TYR A 219 10.69 -2.57 13.28
CA TYR A 219 12.14 -2.46 13.11
C TYR A 219 12.51 -1.41 12.05
N SER A 220 11.87 -1.48 10.88
CA SER A 220 12.16 -0.57 9.77
C SER A 220 11.82 0.88 10.12
N ALA A 221 10.69 1.14 10.78
CA ALA A 221 10.33 2.47 11.27
C ALA A 221 11.36 3.01 12.28
N ALA A 222 11.83 2.17 13.21
CA ALA A 222 12.85 2.56 14.17
C ALA A 222 14.18 2.93 13.48
N VAL A 223 14.61 2.14 12.49
CA VAL A 223 15.82 2.44 11.72
C VAL A 223 15.67 3.71 10.88
N MET A 224 14.53 3.91 10.19
CA MET A 224 14.27 5.14 9.43
C MET A 224 14.30 6.38 10.33
N ALA A 225 13.58 6.32 11.47
CA ALA A 225 13.52 7.42 12.44
C ALA A 225 14.90 7.78 12.99
N ARG A 226 15.70 6.77 13.36
CA ARG A 226 17.08 6.98 13.84
C ARG A 226 18.00 7.50 12.76
N ASN A 227 17.85 7.05 11.51
CA ASN A 227 18.76 7.43 10.43
C ASN A 227 18.49 8.82 9.85
N ARG A 228 17.39 9.46 10.25
CA ARG A 228 17.08 10.85 9.94
C ARG A 228 18.31 11.76 10.15
N LYS A 229 18.60 12.58 9.15
CA LYS A 229 19.64 13.60 9.08
C LYS A 229 19.09 14.97 9.47
N GLY A 230 17.84 15.25 9.13
CA GLY A 230 17.15 16.48 9.50
C GLY A 230 16.99 16.65 11.01
N LYS A 231 16.76 17.90 11.45
CA LYS A 231 16.49 18.21 12.86
C LYS A 231 15.13 17.66 13.29
N GLY A 232 14.96 17.48 14.60
CA GLY A 232 13.71 17.06 15.22
C GLY A 232 13.64 15.56 15.48
N VAL A 233 12.42 15.11 15.78
CA VAL A 233 12.08 13.72 16.05
C VAL A 233 11.17 13.20 14.93
N THR A 234 11.18 11.90 14.70
CA THR A 234 10.11 11.22 13.95
C THR A 234 9.06 10.75 14.94
N HIS A 235 7.80 11.12 14.69
CA HIS A 235 6.68 10.62 15.47
C HIS A 235 6.28 9.24 14.94
N VAL A 236 6.33 8.21 15.78
CA VAL A 236 5.94 6.84 15.39
C VAL A 236 4.70 6.44 16.18
N PHE A 237 3.66 6.00 15.49
CA PHE A 237 2.42 5.49 16.06
C PHE A 237 2.35 4.00 15.79
N LEU A 238 2.23 3.20 16.83
CA LEU A 238 2.05 1.75 16.72
C LEU A 238 0.67 1.38 17.25
N HIS A 239 -0.12 0.71 16.42
CA HIS A 239 -1.44 0.22 16.78
C HIS A 239 -1.40 -1.25 17.23
N ASP A 240 -2.53 -1.74 17.79
CA ASP A 240 -2.72 -3.08 18.37
C ASP A 240 -1.67 -3.50 19.42
N VAL A 241 -1.21 -2.56 20.27
CA VAL A 241 -0.19 -2.82 21.31
C VAL A 241 -0.68 -3.68 22.49
N GLU A 242 -1.95 -4.06 22.52
CA GLU A 242 -2.49 -5.10 23.39
C GLU A 242 -1.99 -6.50 23.01
N ARG A 243 -1.57 -6.68 21.76
CA ARG A 243 -0.96 -7.92 21.28
C ARG A 243 0.47 -8.04 21.79
N LYS A 244 0.83 -9.26 22.19
CA LYS A 244 2.13 -9.55 22.82
C LYS A 244 3.32 -9.20 21.92
N VAL A 245 3.23 -9.53 20.63
CA VAL A 245 4.33 -9.36 19.67
C VAL A 245 4.61 -7.87 19.46
N GLU A 246 3.59 -7.08 19.16
CA GLU A 246 3.66 -5.64 18.97
C GLU A 246 4.29 -4.96 20.19
N LYS A 247 3.86 -5.34 21.40
CA LYS A 247 4.42 -4.79 22.65
C LYS A 247 5.91 -5.11 22.83
N ILE A 248 6.32 -6.36 22.60
CA ILE A 248 7.73 -6.79 22.69
C ILE A 248 8.59 -5.99 21.70
N TYR A 249 8.14 -5.92 20.44
CA TYR A 249 8.88 -5.25 19.38
C TYR A 249 8.93 -3.73 19.56
N ALA A 250 7.87 -3.13 20.10
CA ALA A 250 7.86 -1.72 20.48
C ALA A 250 8.89 -1.43 21.56
N GLU A 251 8.95 -2.24 22.61
CA GLU A 251 9.89 -2.08 23.71
C GLU A 251 11.34 -2.36 23.28
N LEU A 252 11.55 -3.23 22.29
CA LEU A 252 12.87 -3.56 21.74
C LEU A 252 13.43 -2.48 20.80
N PHE A 253 12.59 -1.87 19.96
CA PHE A 253 13.05 -0.98 18.86
C PHE A 253 12.62 0.48 19.00
N LEU A 254 11.41 0.75 19.52
CA LEU A 254 10.88 2.11 19.69
C LEU A 254 11.15 2.67 21.10
N CYS A 255 11.38 1.79 22.07
CA CYS A 255 11.82 2.06 23.44
C CYS A 255 10.83 2.80 24.33
N ARG A 256 10.65 2.28 25.55
CA ARG A 256 9.77 2.89 26.55
C ARG A 256 10.16 4.34 26.88
N LYS A 257 11.45 4.68 26.84
CA LYS A 257 11.95 6.05 27.10
C LYS A 257 11.48 7.09 26.08
N TYR A 258 11.07 6.67 24.88
CA TYR A 258 10.55 7.55 23.82
C TYR A 258 9.02 7.51 23.72
N LEU A 259 8.34 6.71 24.56
CA LEU A 259 6.88 6.67 24.60
C LEU A 259 6.35 7.97 25.20
N VAL A 260 5.58 8.72 24.41
CA VAL A 260 4.96 9.98 24.82
C VAL A 260 3.58 9.74 25.42
N LYS A 261 2.76 8.92 24.75
CA LYS A 261 1.37 8.67 25.14
C LYS A 261 0.88 7.32 24.62
N GLY A 262 -0.04 6.69 25.35
CA GLY A 262 -0.82 5.55 24.88
C GLY A 262 -2.31 5.76 25.16
N VAL A 263 -3.18 5.42 24.21
CA VAL A 263 -4.64 5.44 24.35
C VAL A 263 -5.21 4.24 23.63
N GLY A 264 -6.08 3.48 24.31
CA GLY A 264 -6.62 2.24 23.76
C GLY A 264 -5.49 1.32 23.33
N ARG A 265 -5.47 0.99 22.04
CA ARG A 265 -4.51 0.10 21.38
C ARG A 265 -3.37 0.84 20.69
N LEU A 266 -3.35 2.16 20.74
CA LEU A 266 -2.36 2.99 20.05
C LEU A 266 -1.32 3.53 21.03
N TRP A 267 -0.04 3.36 20.72
CA TRP A 267 1.09 4.02 21.37
C TRP A 267 1.75 5.03 20.42
N HIS A 268 2.12 6.20 20.96
CA HIS A 268 2.84 7.26 20.25
C HIS A 268 4.23 7.45 20.87
N PHE A 269 5.23 7.39 20.01
CA PHE A 269 6.65 7.59 20.32
C PHE A 269 7.22 8.82 19.62
N GLU A 270 8.20 9.47 20.24
CA GLU A 270 9.04 10.50 19.62
C GLU A 270 10.49 10.01 19.55
N ILE A 271 10.90 9.56 18.36
CA ILE A 271 12.22 8.95 18.17
C ILE A 271 13.21 10.00 17.65
N PRO A 272 14.27 10.32 18.40
CA PRO A 272 15.31 11.23 17.95
C PRO A 272 16.23 10.60 16.89
N ALA A 273 16.79 11.46 16.02
CA ALA A 273 17.86 11.11 15.09
C ALA A 273 19.12 10.60 15.81
N ALA A 274 19.86 9.69 15.18
CA ALA A 274 21.00 8.94 15.76
C ALA A 274 22.14 9.83 16.26
N SER A 275 22.32 11.05 15.71
CA SER A 275 23.27 12.02 16.25
C SER A 275 23.00 12.38 17.72
N ASN A 276 21.76 12.14 18.19
CA ASN A 276 21.30 12.41 19.55
C ASN A 276 21.08 11.12 20.37
N VAL A 277 21.47 9.93 19.87
CA VAL A 277 21.18 8.63 20.51
C VAL A 277 22.41 7.75 20.59
N GLY A 278 22.50 6.93 21.65
CA GLY A 278 23.54 5.94 21.82
C GLY A 278 23.51 4.79 20.80
N ASN A 279 24.46 3.87 20.97
CA ASN A 279 24.73 2.73 20.09
C ASN A 279 23.72 1.58 20.16
N SER A 280 22.59 1.77 20.85
CA SER A 280 21.50 0.81 20.98
C SER A 280 20.18 1.47 20.59
N PHE A 281 19.18 0.66 20.21
CA PHE A 281 17.81 1.16 20.06
C PHE A 281 17.34 1.73 21.40
N CYS A 282 17.33 0.86 22.41
CA CYS A 282 17.05 1.14 23.80
C CYS A 282 18.34 1.00 24.61
#